data_AF-A0A7S2Q9H7-F1
#
_entry.id   AF-A0A7S2Q9H7-F1
#
_cell.length_a   1.000
_cell.length_b   1.000
_cell.length_c   1.000
_cell.angle_alpha   90.00
_cell.angle_beta   90.00
_cell.angle_gamma   90.00
#
_symmetry.space_group_name_H-M   'P 1'
#
loop_
_entity.id
_entity.type
_entity.pdbx_description
1 polymer ?
#
loop_
_entity_poly.entity_id
_entity_poly.type
_entity_poly.pdbx_seq_one_letter_code
_entity_poly.pdbx_strand_id
1 'polypeptide(L)'
;VEADVLRRLSSAFTELRRQVDEGVLAYPYSTRELVNVSRHLQRFPGESVGAALRDVLDFERHDAHALGVLRSVMQRWGIPMDVSPTVGAAAVALAAESQLPAPVLAERWLLKRADRMPEVSALELDVRNCSYMLSPAREQKVSQVLMGRDAKFNEELVRWRLPLTDSLYEKEAATDAVVLPDSETLC
;
A
#
# COMPACT_ATOMS: atom_id res chain seq x y z
N VAL A 1 -22.68 10.79 -18.10
CA VAL A 1 -21.30 11.01 -17.61
C VAL A 1 -21.36 12.11 -16.56
N GLU A 2 -20.85 11.84 -15.37
CA GLU A 2 -20.76 12.81 -14.28
C GLU A 2 -20.00 14.06 -14.72
N ALA A 3 -20.50 15.25 -14.38
CA ALA A 3 -19.87 16.52 -14.73
C ALA A 3 -18.44 16.64 -14.19
N ASP A 4 -18.15 15.96 -13.08
CA ASP A 4 -16.82 15.96 -12.48
C ASP A 4 -15.78 15.22 -13.33
N VAL A 5 -16.17 14.10 -13.94
CA VAL A 5 -15.28 13.31 -14.82
C VAL A 5 -14.90 14.12 -16.05
N LEU A 6 -15.85 14.85 -16.65
CA LEU A 6 -15.58 15.72 -17.80
C LEU A 6 -14.65 16.88 -17.45
N ARG A 7 -14.77 17.46 -16.26
CA ARG A 7 -13.84 18.50 -15.78
C ARG A 7 -12.43 17.95 -15.65
N ARG A 8 -12.26 16.79 -15.00
CA ARG A 8 -10.94 16.15 -14.84
C ARG A 8 -10.30 15.82 -16.19
N LEU A 9 -11.08 15.26 -17.12
CA LEU A 9 -10.61 14.98 -18.49
C LEU A 9 -10.23 16.26 -19.23
N SER A 10 -11.05 17.32 -19.15
CA SER A 10 -10.74 18.60 -19.78
C SER A 10 -9.45 19.23 -19.24
N SER A 11 -9.24 19.16 -17.93
CA SER A 11 -8.02 19.65 -17.31
C SER A 11 -6.79 18.82 -17.69
N ALA A 12 -6.91 17.49 -17.73
CA ALA A 12 -5.85 16.60 -18.17
C ALA A 12 -5.45 16.86 -19.63
N PHE A 13 -6.41 17.01 -20.54
CA PHE A 13 -6.15 17.34 -21.95
C PHE A 13 -5.59 18.75 -22.15
N THR A 14 -5.85 19.66 -21.22
CA THR A 14 -5.21 20.99 -21.23
C THR A 14 -3.75 20.89 -20.84
N GLU A 15 -3.44 20.11 -19.80
CA GLU A 15 -2.06 19.85 -19.38
C GLU A 15 -1.27 19.10 -20.46
N LEU A 16 -1.87 18.11 -21.14
CA LEU A 16 -1.20 17.41 -22.24
C LEU A 16 -0.83 18.33 -23.41
N ARG A 17 -1.66 19.32 -23.73
CA ARG A 17 -1.33 20.34 -24.74
C ARG A 17 -0.16 21.21 -24.28
N ARG A 18 -0.11 21.58 -23.00
CA ARG A 18 1.03 22.31 -22.41
C ARG A 18 2.34 21.52 -22.52
N GLN A 19 2.30 20.20 -22.34
CA GLN A 19 3.47 19.34 -22.51
C GLN A 19 3.98 19.30 -23.96
N VAL A 20 3.11 19.52 -24.95
CA VAL A 20 3.51 19.70 -26.36
C VAL A 20 4.15 21.06 -26.58
N ASP A 21 3.58 22.12 -25.99
CA ASP A 21 4.16 23.46 -26.05
C ASP A 21 5.57 23.51 -25.41
N GLU A 22 5.80 22.70 -24.38
CA GLU A 22 7.12 22.51 -23.73
C GLU A 22 8.07 21.58 -24.51
N GLY A 23 7.59 20.96 -25.61
CA GLY A 23 8.38 20.05 -26.45
C GLY A 23 8.61 18.67 -25.84
N VAL A 24 7.89 18.31 -24.78
CA VAL A 24 7.97 17.00 -24.11
C VAL A 24 7.20 15.93 -24.91
N LEU A 25 6.07 16.31 -25.50
CA LEU A 25 5.24 15.45 -26.35
C LEU A 25 5.25 15.96 -27.79
N ALA A 26 5.23 15.05 -28.76
CA ALA A 26 5.23 15.40 -30.18
C ALA A 26 3.82 15.70 -30.73
N TYR A 27 2.77 15.15 -30.11
CA TYR A 27 1.41 15.22 -30.62
C TYR A 27 0.44 15.98 -29.70
N PRO A 28 -0.21 17.06 -30.18
CA PRO A 28 -1.22 17.79 -29.42
C PRO A 28 -2.56 17.08 -29.41
N TYR A 29 -2.93 16.57 -28.24
CA TYR A 29 -4.24 15.99 -28.00
C TYR A 29 -5.36 17.01 -28.23
N SER A 30 -6.32 16.63 -29.07
CA SER A 30 -7.35 17.53 -29.60
C SER A 30 -8.62 17.51 -28.76
N THR A 31 -9.41 18.59 -28.85
CA THR A 31 -10.76 18.62 -28.26
C THR A 31 -11.69 17.58 -28.89
N ARG A 32 -11.42 17.16 -30.14
CA ARG A 32 -12.17 16.10 -30.83
C ARG A 32 -12.01 14.75 -30.12
N GLU A 33 -10.81 14.46 -29.63
CA GLU A 33 -10.52 13.24 -28.88
C GLU A 33 -11.25 13.22 -27.55
N LEU A 34 -11.22 14.34 -26.82
CA LEU A 34 -12.00 14.50 -25.59
C LEU A 34 -13.51 14.29 -25.84
N VAL A 35 -14.04 14.86 -26.93
CA VAL A 35 -15.44 14.64 -27.32
C VAL A 35 -15.70 13.16 -27.64
N ASN A 36 -14.80 12.48 -28.34
CA ASN A 36 -14.93 11.05 -28.63
C ASN A 36 -14.94 10.21 -27.35
N VAL A 37 -14.04 10.47 -26.40
CA VAL A 37 -14.02 9.80 -25.09
C VAL A 37 -15.34 10.04 -24.34
N SER A 38 -15.81 11.29 -24.30
CA SER A 38 -17.08 11.61 -23.64
C SER A 38 -18.28 10.91 -24.27
N ARG A 39 -18.32 10.81 -25.60
CA ARG A 39 -19.37 10.10 -26.34
C ARG A 39 -19.31 8.60 -26.06
N HIS A 40 -18.11 8.03 -26.00
CA HIS A 40 -17.90 6.62 -25.66
C HIS A 40 -18.45 6.31 -24.27
N LEU A 41 -18.07 7.09 -23.26
CA LEU A 41 -18.57 6.95 -21.89
C LEU A 41 -20.09 7.15 -21.75
N GLN A 42 -20.70 7.98 -22.61
CA GLN A 42 -22.16 8.12 -22.66
C GLN A 42 -22.82 6.89 -23.29
N ARG A 43 -22.18 6.28 -24.30
CA ARG A 43 -22.71 5.12 -25.01
C ARG A 43 -22.52 3.81 -24.23
N PHE A 44 -21.44 3.72 -23.46
CA PHE A 44 -21.03 2.53 -22.70
C PHE A 44 -20.84 2.88 -21.21
N PRO A 45 -21.93 3.06 -20.44
CA PRO A 45 -21.85 3.51 -19.04
C PRO A 45 -21.22 2.50 -18.07
N GLY A 46 -21.05 1.23 -18.48
CA GLY A 46 -20.39 0.20 -17.68
C GLY A 46 -18.87 0.11 -17.90
N GLU A 47 -18.32 0.86 -18.86
CA GLU A 47 -16.88 0.88 -19.11
C GLU A 47 -16.15 1.93 -18.28
N SER A 48 -14.88 1.63 -17.97
CA SER A 48 -14.03 2.56 -17.23
C SER A 48 -13.54 3.70 -18.13
N VAL A 49 -13.23 4.84 -17.50
CA VAL A 49 -12.60 5.99 -18.19
C VAL A 49 -11.26 5.58 -18.83
N GLY A 50 -10.50 4.71 -18.17
CA GLY A 50 -9.25 4.17 -18.71
C GLY A 50 -9.44 3.35 -19.99
N ALA A 51 -10.53 2.57 -20.09
CA ALA A 51 -10.86 1.83 -21.31
C ALA A 51 -11.19 2.77 -22.48
N ALA A 52 -12.04 3.77 -22.25
CA ALA A 52 -12.40 4.78 -23.26
C ALA A 52 -11.20 5.61 -23.72
N LEU A 53 -10.23 5.85 -22.83
CA LEU A 53 -8.99 6.56 -23.16
C LEU A 53 -8.02 5.70 -23.96
N ARG A 54 -7.99 4.37 -23.75
CA ARG A 54 -7.06 3.49 -24.46
C ARG A 54 -7.17 3.60 -25.97
N ASP A 55 -8.39 3.65 -26.51
CA ASP A 55 -8.62 3.76 -27.96
C ASP A 55 -8.06 5.06 -28.57
N VAL A 56 -8.05 6.14 -27.79
CA VAL A 56 -7.47 7.43 -28.21
C VAL A 56 -5.95 7.43 -28.02
N LEU A 57 -5.45 6.74 -27.01
CA LEU A 57 -4.05 6.79 -26.58
C LEU A 57 -3.21 5.64 -27.17
N ASP A 58 -3.82 4.71 -27.92
CA ASP A 58 -3.15 3.58 -28.55
C ASP A 58 -2.11 4.01 -29.60
N PHE A 59 -2.20 5.25 -30.10
CA PHE A 59 -1.19 5.84 -30.97
C PHE A 59 0.19 5.95 -30.30
N GLU A 60 0.24 6.19 -28.98
CA GLU A 60 1.48 6.35 -28.23
C GLU A 60 2.04 5.01 -27.71
N ARG A 61 1.40 3.87 -28.01
CA ARG A 61 1.77 2.57 -27.42
C ARG A 61 3.24 2.15 -27.65
N HIS A 62 3.86 2.69 -28.69
CA HIS A 62 5.25 2.40 -29.08
C HIS A 62 6.26 3.42 -28.55
N ASP A 63 5.80 4.52 -27.97
CA ASP A 63 6.64 5.53 -27.33
C ASP A 63 6.55 5.42 -25.81
N ALA A 64 7.53 4.73 -25.22
CA ALA A 64 7.62 4.56 -23.78
C ALA A 64 7.76 5.89 -23.02
N HIS A 65 8.36 6.91 -23.64
CA HIS A 65 8.52 8.23 -23.02
C HIS A 65 7.17 8.95 -23.00
N ALA A 66 6.47 9.01 -24.14
CA ALA A 66 5.15 9.62 -24.23
C ALA A 66 4.16 8.94 -23.27
N LEU A 67 4.14 7.60 -23.21
CA LEU A 67 3.33 6.84 -22.26
C LEU A 67 3.62 7.18 -20.79
N GLY A 68 4.89 7.41 -20.45
CA GLY A 68 5.30 7.81 -19.10
C GLY A 68 4.72 9.18 -18.73
N VAL A 69 4.83 10.16 -19.64
CA VAL A 69 4.28 11.51 -19.45
C VAL A 69 2.76 11.45 -19.34
N LEU A 70 2.11 10.72 -20.24
CA LEU A 70 0.66 10.51 -20.27
C LEU A 70 0.15 9.91 -18.96
N ARG A 71 0.79 8.85 -18.48
CA ARG A 71 0.48 8.21 -17.19
C ARG A 71 0.61 9.21 -16.04
N SER A 72 1.69 9.99 -16.02
CA SER A 72 1.93 10.97 -14.96
C SER A 72 0.85 12.04 -14.93
N VAL A 73 0.42 12.55 -16.09
CA VAL A 73 -0.63 13.58 -16.19
C VAL A 73 -1.97 13.01 -15.73
N MET A 74 -2.34 11.83 -16.22
CA MET A 74 -3.62 11.20 -15.87
C MET A 74 -3.69 10.86 -14.38
N GLN A 75 -2.60 10.36 -13.78
CA GLN A 75 -2.53 10.12 -12.34
C GLN A 75 -2.68 11.41 -11.52
N ARG A 76 -2.06 12.52 -11.94
CA ARG A 76 -2.23 13.84 -11.26
C ARG A 76 -3.68 14.30 -11.23
N TRP A 77 -4.45 13.99 -12.28
CA TRP A 77 -5.87 14.32 -12.37
C TRP A 77 -6.80 13.23 -11.82
N GLY A 78 -6.25 12.18 -11.20
CA GLY A 78 -7.01 11.09 -10.59
C GLY A 78 -7.73 10.19 -11.59
N ILE A 79 -7.17 10.03 -12.80
CA ILE A 79 -7.70 9.17 -13.87
C ILE A 79 -6.84 7.91 -13.96
N PRO A 80 -7.36 6.73 -13.58
CA PRO A 80 -6.62 5.48 -13.68
C PRO A 80 -6.43 5.09 -15.15
N MET A 81 -5.18 4.87 -15.53
CA MET A 81 -4.75 4.54 -16.88
C MET A 81 -4.18 3.11 -16.92
N ASP A 82 -4.98 2.17 -17.45
CA ASP A 82 -4.55 0.79 -17.69
C ASP A 82 -3.74 0.69 -18.98
N VAL A 83 -2.57 1.33 -19.02
CA VAL A 83 -1.69 1.36 -20.21
C VAL A 83 -0.36 0.69 -19.90
N SER A 84 -0.39 -0.55 -19.40
CA SER A 84 0.82 -1.39 -19.38
C SER A 84 0.79 -2.33 -20.59
N PRO A 85 1.80 -2.29 -21.48
CA PRO A 85 1.84 -3.14 -22.67
C PRO A 85 2.26 -4.59 -22.38
N THR A 86 2.49 -5.00 -21.13
CA THR A 86 3.23 -6.25 -20.85
C THR A 86 2.60 -7.26 -19.90
N VAL A 87 1.43 -7.03 -19.34
CA VAL A 87 0.76 -8.09 -18.56
C VAL A 87 -0.73 -7.97 -18.81
N GLY A 88 -1.31 -9.06 -19.33
CA GLY A 88 -2.74 -9.19 -19.56
C GLY A 88 -3.52 -8.68 -18.35
N ALA A 89 -4.64 -8.02 -18.63
CA ALA A 89 -5.59 -7.50 -17.67
C ALA A 89 -5.60 -8.31 -16.36
N ALA A 90 -4.79 -7.90 -15.39
CA ALA A 90 -5.10 -8.12 -14.01
C ALA A 90 -6.27 -7.17 -13.77
N ALA A 91 -7.46 -7.56 -14.24
CA ALA A 91 -8.69 -7.10 -13.67
C ALA A 91 -8.53 -7.39 -12.18
N VAL A 92 -8.12 -6.37 -11.42
CA VAL A 92 -8.07 -6.46 -9.98
C VAL A 92 -9.53 -6.62 -9.60
N ALA A 93 -9.94 -7.88 -9.44
CA ALA A 93 -11.25 -8.21 -8.93
C ALA A 93 -11.29 -7.69 -7.50
N LEU A 94 -11.80 -6.47 -7.35
CA LEU A 94 -12.03 -5.90 -6.03
C LEU A 94 -12.96 -6.87 -5.31
N ALA A 95 -12.54 -7.29 -4.11
CA ALA A 95 -13.40 -8.10 -3.26
C ALA A 95 -14.73 -7.36 -3.03
N ALA A 96 -15.83 -8.11 -2.93
CA ALA A 96 -17.12 -7.51 -2.63
C ALA A 96 -16.99 -6.71 -1.32
N GLU A 97 -17.32 -5.42 -1.38
CA GLU A 97 -17.36 -4.57 -0.21
C GLU A 97 -18.40 -5.16 0.76
N SER A 98 -17.93 -5.58 1.94
CA SER A 98 -18.78 -6.16 2.97
C SER A 98 -18.62 -5.37 4.25
N GLN A 99 -19.71 -5.18 4.98
CA GLN A 99 -19.66 -4.50 6.27
C GLN A 99 -18.93 -5.41 7.26
N LEU A 100 -17.93 -4.85 7.93
CA LEU A 100 -17.25 -5.56 9.02
C LEU A 100 -18.27 -5.89 10.12
N PRO A 101 -18.21 -7.11 10.69
CA PRO A 101 -19.06 -7.44 11.84
C PRO A 101 -18.77 -6.47 12.99
N ALA A 102 -19.78 -6.26 13.84
CA ALA A 102 -19.60 -5.42 15.03
C ALA A 102 -18.41 -5.94 15.87
N PRO A 103 -17.54 -5.04 16.37
CA PRO A 103 -16.38 -5.45 17.15
C PRO A 103 -16.85 -6.15 18.43
N VAL A 104 -16.33 -7.35 18.68
CA VAL A 104 -16.58 -8.12 19.91
C VAL A 104 -15.35 -8.00 20.79
N LEU A 105 -15.57 -7.81 22.10
CA LEU A 105 -14.49 -7.89 23.09
C LEU A 105 -13.86 -9.29 23.03
N ALA A 106 -12.69 -9.40 22.41
CA ALA A 106 -11.98 -10.67 22.29
C ALA A 106 -11.45 -11.14 23.66
N GLU A 107 -10.92 -10.20 24.44
CA GLU A 107 -10.27 -10.51 25.71
C GLU A 107 -10.26 -9.31 26.66
N ARG A 108 -10.27 -9.60 27.96
CA ARG A 108 -10.10 -8.60 29.02
C ARG A 108 -8.93 -9.00 29.90
N TRP A 109 -7.85 -8.23 29.81
CA TRP A 109 -6.65 -8.44 30.60
C TRP A 109 -6.88 -7.96 32.04
N LEU A 110 -7.03 -8.91 32.96
CA LEU A 110 -7.04 -8.63 34.40
C LEU A 110 -5.62 -8.79 34.93
N LEU A 111 -4.88 -7.69 34.87
CA LEU A 111 -3.51 -7.61 35.38
C LEU A 111 -3.54 -7.68 36.92
N LYS A 112 -3.03 -8.78 37.49
CA LYS A 112 -2.79 -8.89 38.93
C LYS A 112 -1.38 -8.43 39.24
N ARG A 113 -1.23 -7.30 39.93
CA ARG A 113 0.06 -6.77 40.35
C ARG A 113 0.75 -7.81 41.26
N ALA A 114 1.94 -8.26 40.86
CA ALA A 114 2.80 -9.02 41.74
C ALA A 114 3.53 -8.05 42.68
N ASP A 115 3.62 -8.37 43.97
CA ASP A 115 4.38 -7.60 44.96
C ASP A 115 5.90 -7.86 44.85
N ARG A 116 6.43 -7.95 43.63
CA ARG A 116 7.85 -8.17 43.35
C ARG A 116 8.45 -6.92 42.73
N MET A 117 9.57 -6.45 43.30
CA MET A 117 10.35 -5.35 42.73
C MET A 117 11.29 -5.96 41.67
N PRO A 118 11.23 -5.54 40.40
CA PRO A 118 12.09 -6.09 39.36
C PRO A 118 13.54 -5.71 39.64
N GLU A 119 14.46 -6.64 39.35
CA GLU A 119 15.89 -6.37 39.45
C GLU A 119 16.29 -5.43 38.30
N VAL A 120 16.66 -4.19 38.63
CA VAL A 120 17.06 -3.20 37.64
C VAL A 120 18.57 -3.31 37.41
N SER A 121 18.97 -3.84 36.26
CA SER A 121 20.37 -3.79 35.81
C SER A 121 20.64 -2.48 35.07
N ALA A 122 21.70 -1.76 35.47
CA ALA A 122 22.16 -0.60 34.71
C ALA A 122 22.64 -1.04 33.32
N LEU A 123 22.12 -0.40 32.26
CA LEU A 123 22.64 -0.58 30.90
C LEU A 123 23.85 0.33 30.69
N GLU A 124 24.93 -0.22 30.11
CA GLU A 124 26.07 0.61 29.68
C GLU A 124 25.68 1.43 28.44
N LEU A 125 25.87 2.74 28.52
CA LEU A 125 25.55 3.71 27.46
C LEU A 125 26.83 4.11 26.74
N ASP A 126 26.86 4.01 25.41
CA ASP A 126 27.97 4.56 24.61
C ASP A 126 27.71 6.06 24.38
N VAL A 127 28.66 6.91 24.75
CA VAL A 127 28.56 8.37 24.61
C VAL A 127 29.32 8.78 23.36
N ARG A 128 28.61 9.22 22.32
CA ARG A 128 29.21 9.78 21.10
C ARG A 128 28.68 11.18 20.85
N ASN A 129 29.59 12.15 20.65
CA ASN A 129 29.25 13.55 20.33
C ASN A 129 28.20 14.19 21.25
N CYS A 130 28.34 14.04 22.57
CA CYS A 130 27.40 14.57 23.57
C CYS A 130 25.95 14.05 23.42
N SER A 131 25.78 12.92 22.74
CA SER A 131 24.52 12.19 22.63
C SER A 131 24.67 10.80 23.25
N TYR A 132 23.66 10.39 24.01
CA TYR A 132 23.58 9.05 24.57
C TYR A 132 23.00 8.12 23.51
N MET A 133 23.79 7.17 23.01
CA MET A 133 23.27 6.09 22.19
C MET A 133 22.95 4.90 23.10
N LEU A 134 21.65 4.65 23.33
CA LEU A 134 21.24 3.28 23.62
C LEU A 134 21.37 2.51 22.30
N SER A 135 22.28 1.54 22.24
CA SER A 135 22.17 0.42 21.30
C SER A 135 21.24 -0.60 21.97
N PRO A 136 19.91 -0.53 21.77
CA PRO A 136 18.96 -1.31 22.56
C PRO A 136 18.80 -2.73 22.01
N ALA A 137 19.46 -3.04 20.89
CA ALA A 137 19.42 -4.33 20.22
C ALA A 137 20.19 -5.35 21.06
N ARG A 138 19.51 -5.96 22.02
CA ARG A 138 19.97 -7.16 22.69
C ARG A 138 19.39 -8.34 21.95
N GLU A 139 20.25 -9.12 21.30
CA GLU A 139 19.85 -10.40 20.73
C GLU A 139 19.37 -11.32 21.85
N GLN A 140 18.05 -11.46 21.98
CA GLN A 140 17.45 -12.35 22.97
C GLN A 140 17.14 -13.68 22.31
N LYS A 141 17.71 -14.76 22.83
CA LYS A 141 17.36 -16.11 22.39
C LYS A 141 15.90 -16.40 22.74
N VAL A 142 15.07 -16.54 21.70
CA VAL A 142 13.67 -16.89 21.82
C VAL A 142 13.54 -18.41 21.85
N SER A 143 12.71 -18.93 22.76
CA SER A 143 12.41 -20.36 22.86
C SER A 143 11.03 -20.67 22.25
N GLN A 144 10.84 -21.90 21.75
CA GLN A 144 9.56 -22.37 21.21
C GLN A 144 9.07 -21.59 19.97
N VAL A 145 9.96 -21.33 19.01
CA VAL A 145 9.59 -20.80 17.69
C VAL A 145 8.88 -21.90 16.90
N LEU A 146 7.61 -21.66 16.55
CA LEU A 146 6.78 -22.53 15.74
C LEU A 146 6.50 -21.87 14.39
N MET A 147 6.66 -22.61 13.30
CA MET A 147 6.34 -22.15 11.96
C MET A 147 4.86 -22.41 11.67
N GLY A 148 4.10 -21.38 11.28
CA GLY A 148 2.65 -21.48 11.12
C GLY A 148 2.19 -22.38 9.96
N ARG A 149 3.05 -22.58 8.95
CA ARG A 149 2.72 -23.31 7.72
C ARG A 149 3.05 -24.81 7.72
N ASP A 150 3.46 -25.37 8.85
CA ASP A 150 4.02 -26.74 8.89
C ASP A 150 2.94 -27.85 8.75
N ALA A 151 1.66 -27.55 9.03
CA ALA A 151 0.60 -28.57 9.02
C ALA A 151 -0.77 -28.13 8.44
N LYS A 152 -1.09 -26.83 8.43
CA LYS A 152 -2.33 -26.28 7.88
C LYS A 152 -2.05 -24.90 7.26
N PHE A 153 -2.72 -24.58 6.16
CA PHE A 153 -2.57 -23.27 5.53
C PHE A 153 -3.34 -22.21 6.34
N ASN A 154 -2.62 -21.28 6.96
CA ASN A 154 -3.13 -20.07 7.59
C ASN A 154 -2.22 -18.87 7.24
N GLU A 155 -2.66 -17.66 7.60
CA GLU A 155 -1.87 -16.43 7.38
C GLU A 155 -0.75 -16.23 8.42
N GLU A 156 -0.67 -17.10 9.44
CA GLU A 156 0.32 -17.07 10.50
C GLU A 156 1.68 -17.56 9.95
N LEU A 157 2.72 -16.73 10.03
CA LEU A 157 4.06 -17.08 9.55
C LEU A 157 4.89 -17.73 10.65
N VAL A 158 5.01 -17.06 11.79
CA VAL A 158 5.84 -17.49 12.93
C VAL A 158 5.15 -17.14 14.23
N ARG A 159 5.24 -18.04 15.20
CA ARG A 159 4.80 -17.83 16.57
C ARG A 159 5.91 -18.16 17.53
N TRP A 160 6.09 -17.34 18.56
CA TRP A 160 7.01 -17.64 19.65
C TRP A 160 6.47 -17.14 20.97
N ARG A 161 7.04 -17.63 22.07
CA ARG A 161 6.76 -17.10 23.41
C ARG A 161 7.84 -16.11 23.79
N LEU A 162 7.42 -14.89 24.13
CA LEU A 162 8.32 -13.90 24.69
C LEU A 162 8.84 -14.40 26.06
N PRO A 163 10.17 -14.43 26.28
CA PRO A 163 10.75 -14.82 27.56
C PRO A 163 10.59 -13.66 28.56
N LEU A 164 9.37 -13.46 29.05
CA LEU A 164 9.08 -12.51 30.12
C LEU A 164 9.54 -13.12 31.45
N THR A 165 10.85 -13.18 31.67
CA THR A 165 11.45 -13.75 32.88
C THR A 165 11.00 -13.04 34.16
N ASP A 166 10.72 -11.73 34.08
CA ASP A 166 10.32 -10.88 35.20
C ASP A 166 9.08 -10.05 34.85
N SER A 167 7.96 -10.73 34.62
CA SER A 167 6.66 -10.08 34.42
C SER A 167 6.12 -9.56 35.77
N LEU A 168 5.78 -8.28 35.84
CA LEU A 168 5.15 -7.65 37.02
C LEU A 168 3.74 -8.20 37.31
N TYR A 169 3.21 -9.05 36.42
CA TYR A 169 1.85 -9.56 36.47
C TYR A 169 1.82 -11.07 36.20
N GLU A 170 1.12 -11.83 37.06
CA GLU A 170 1.08 -13.31 37.10
C GLU A 170 0.63 -14.03 35.80
N LYS A 171 0.16 -13.30 34.78
CA LYS A 171 -0.45 -13.87 33.57
C LYS A 171 -0.07 -13.15 32.27
N GLU A 172 1.11 -12.53 32.20
CA GLU A 172 1.59 -11.98 30.93
C GLU A 172 2.00 -13.12 30.00
N ALA A 173 1.09 -13.49 29.11
CA ALA A 173 1.39 -14.25 27.90
C ALA A 173 1.11 -13.32 26.72
N ALA A 174 2.08 -12.48 26.38
CA ALA A 174 2.00 -11.69 25.16
C ALA A 174 2.11 -12.63 23.97
N THR A 175 1.02 -12.74 23.21
CA THR A 175 0.98 -13.48 21.95
C THR A 175 0.67 -12.44 20.90
N ASP A 176 1.67 -12.07 20.10
CA ASP A 176 1.49 -11.14 18.99
C ASP A 176 1.73 -11.89 17.69
N ALA A 177 0.99 -11.50 16.65
CA ALA A 177 1.09 -12.04 15.31
C ALA A 177 1.39 -10.87 14.37
N VAL A 178 2.67 -10.71 14.02
CA VAL A 178 3.12 -9.66 13.11
C VAL A 178 3.32 -10.26 11.72
N VAL A 179 2.60 -9.73 10.73
CA VAL A 179 2.88 -9.97 9.32
C VAL A 179 3.95 -8.96 8.90
N LEU A 180 5.20 -9.42 8.79
CA LEU A 180 6.29 -8.59 8.29
C LEU A 180 6.30 -8.62 6.76
N PRO A 181 6.41 -7.46 6.08
CA PRO A 181 6.69 -7.43 4.65
C PRO A 181 8.15 -7.83 4.39
N ASP A 182 8.36 -8.99 3.75
CA ASP A 182 9.57 -9.47 3.06
C ASP A 182 10.93 -8.86 3.47
N SER A 183 11.27 -8.89 4.76
CA SER A 183 12.63 -8.62 5.23
C SER A 183 13.12 -9.79 6.06
N GLU A 184 14.06 -10.57 5.51
CA GLU A 184 14.70 -11.74 6.13
C GLU A 184 15.62 -11.41 7.33
N THR A 185 15.58 -10.18 7.86
CA THR A 185 16.41 -9.75 8.98
C THR A 185 15.61 -8.92 9.98
N LEU A 186 15.55 -9.42 11.21
CA LEU A 186 15.10 -8.68 12.39
C LEU A 186 16.30 -7.88 12.93
N CYS A 187 16.19 -6.56 13.00
CA CYS A 187 17.14 -5.69 13.72
C CYS A 187 16.73 -5.51 15.18
#